data_AF-A0A2G6FLM3-F1
#
_entry.id   AF-A0A2G6FLM3-F1
#
_cell.length_a   1.000
_cell.length_b   1.000
_cell.length_c   1.000
_cell.angle_alpha   90.00
_cell.angle_beta   90.00
_cell.angle_gamma   90.00
#
_symmetry.space_group_name_H-M   'P 1'
#
loop_
_entity.id
_entity.type
_entity.pdbx_description
1 polymer ?
#
loop_
_entity_poly.entity_id
_entity_poly.type
_entity_poly.pdbx_seq_one_letter_code
_entity_poly.pdbx_strand_id
1 'polypeptide(L)'
;MSSSLGDVLWEDRWGLTAGHFQGFFSPSVTPCFERDFRLSSFNLSVPMPGFFWAVMHWRKNLGCDLERQRALLRELHQLVDRPMRLMVVCGTQNRAILKHGLREKFPRELELVAGPGCSVCVMPAGHIDAFVKIAMQPGVIMAACDDILKVPGSKDSLGSAMKKGARIRSINAPMDALDIARREPEATVVYLAVGFEATAPGVAETILEAASLGIENFCVLPSIRLLPPTIDLLMMDPGLNIRGVLCSDQINTISDTEAYSELARRHNLSCYIAGFDIDDILGGIVSLARQIRNDESVFDDTSSFIYSSADNRKARRMVSEVFFKVDTDWRGLGTIEKSGFVIRDELSLFDATKRFNVRFKEGEESCMCQCNAIISGRELPPDCPAFGMVCTPQTPIGPCMISDEGLCHSYFKYGIQTFSRD
;
A
#
# COMPACT_ATOMS: atom_id res chain seq x y z
N MET A 1 -20.41 -37.37 52.83
CA MET A 1 -19.69 -36.65 53.90
C MET A 1 -18.93 -35.52 53.20
N SER A 2 -19.62 -34.41 52.94
CA SER A 2 -19.69 -33.21 53.84
C SER A 2 -18.40 -32.40 53.72
N SER A 3 -18.39 -31.35 52.90
CA SER A 3 -18.65 -29.93 53.29
C SER A 3 -17.39 -29.30 53.91
N SER A 4 -16.97 -28.06 53.68
CA SER A 4 -17.68 -26.77 53.51
C SER A 4 -16.59 -25.73 53.17
N LEU A 5 -16.77 -24.88 52.16
CA LEU A 5 -17.21 -23.47 52.22
C LEU A 5 -16.29 -22.51 53.00
N GLY A 6 -15.97 -21.40 52.34
CA GLY A 6 -15.29 -20.23 52.90
C GLY A 6 -15.32 -19.08 51.90
N ASP A 7 -16.51 -18.72 51.42
CA ASP A 7 -16.80 -17.44 50.78
C ASP A 7 -16.60 -16.29 51.79
N VAL A 8 -16.04 -15.17 51.32
CA VAL A 8 -16.21 -13.86 51.97
C VAL A 8 -16.72 -12.89 50.91
N LEU A 9 -17.98 -12.51 51.08
CA LEU A 9 -18.68 -11.42 50.39
C LEU A 9 -19.07 -10.36 51.43
N TRP A 10 -19.50 -9.19 50.93
CA TRP A 10 -20.26 -8.10 51.58
C TRP A 10 -19.42 -7.07 52.37
N GLU A 11 -19.59 -5.74 52.23
CA GLU A 11 -20.43 -4.92 51.35
C GLU A 11 -20.08 -3.42 51.56
N ASP A 12 -20.29 -2.61 50.52
CA ASP A 12 -20.94 -1.28 50.46
C ASP A 12 -20.56 -0.09 51.38
N ARG A 13 -20.40 1.09 50.74
CA ARG A 13 -21.46 2.14 50.69
C ARG A 13 -21.01 3.47 50.03
N TRP A 14 -21.75 3.83 48.96
CA TRP A 14 -22.17 5.16 48.43
C TRP A 14 -21.12 6.30 48.34
N GLY A 15 -20.91 7.02 47.23
CA GLY A 15 -21.74 7.33 46.07
C GLY A 15 -21.64 8.85 45.82
N LEU A 16 -21.38 9.27 44.57
CA LEU A 16 -21.88 10.48 43.88
C LEU A 16 -21.06 10.81 42.61
N THR A 17 -21.62 10.39 41.47
CA THR A 17 -21.82 11.13 40.21
C THR A 17 -20.84 12.25 39.79
N ALA A 18 -20.20 12.06 38.63
CA ALA A 18 -20.31 12.94 37.45
C ALA A 18 -19.59 12.27 36.25
N GLY A 19 -20.32 12.12 35.14
CA GLY A 19 -19.89 11.32 33.98
C GLY A 19 -18.69 11.89 33.23
N HIS A 20 -17.91 10.99 32.63
CA HIS A 20 -17.07 11.26 31.48
C HIS A 20 -17.17 10.06 30.53
N PHE A 21 -17.92 10.26 29.44
CA PHE A 21 -17.80 9.47 28.22
C PHE A 21 -16.41 9.75 27.64
N GLN A 22 -15.49 8.79 27.66
CA GLN A 22 -14.31 8.80 26.80
C GLN A 22 -14.49 7.72 25.76
N GLY A 23 -15.01 8.14 24.60
CA GLY A 23 -14.97 7.38 23.38
C GLY A 23 -13.52 7.24 22.91
N PHE A 24 -13.11 5.99 22.69
CA PHE A 24 -11.87 5.63 22.03
C PHE A 24 -11.90 6.13 20.58
N PHE A 25 -11.13 7.18 20.27
CA PHE A 25 -10.81 7.56 18.90
C PHE A 25 -9.48 6.91 18.51
N SER A 26 -9.57 5.89 17.67
CA SER A 26 -8.48 5.48 16.80
C SER A 26 -8.26 6.58 15.75
N PRO A 27 -7.01 7.03 15.47
CA PRO A 27 -6.79 7.98 14.39
C PRO A 27 -6.98 7.26 13.05
N SER A 28 -8.12 7.57 12.45
CA SER A 28 -8.58 7.15 11.14
C SER A 28 -7.61 7.52 10.01
N VAL A 29 -7.36 6.52 9.17
CA VAL A 29 -7.14 6.57 7.72
C VAL A 29 -7.71 7.84 7.08
N THR A 30 -6.85 8.61 6.41
CA THR A 30 -7.21 9.80 5.65
C THR A 30 -7.94 9.41 4.35
N PRO A 31 -9.20 9.85 4.12
CA PRO A 31 -9.83 9.70 2.80
C PRO A 31 -9.42 10.86 1.90
N CYS A 32 -8.76 10.55 0.78
CA CYS A 32 -8.58 11.46 -0.34
C CYS A 32 -9.93 11.69 -1.02
N PHE A 33 -10.58 12.83 -0.79
CA PHE A 33 -11.59 13.37 -1.70
C PHE A 33 -11.53 14.90 -1.71
N GLU A 34 -11.06 15.46 -2.83
CA GLU A 34 -11.26 16.87 -3.19
C GLU A 34 -12.77 17.13 -3.35
N ARG A 35 -13.31 18.09 -2.60
CA ARG A 35 -14.65 18.65 -2.84
C ARG A 35 -14.54 20.08 -3.34
N ASP A 36 -14.92 20.25 -4.60
CA ASP A 36 -15.22 21.53 -5.24
C ASP A 36 -16.26 22.30 -4.41
N PHE A 37 -15.85 23.42 -3.82
CA PHE A 37 -16.78 24.40 -3.23
C PHE A 37 -17.23 25.39 -4.32
N ARG A 38 -18.42 25.17 -4.88
CA ARG A 38 -19.14 26.22 -5.62
C ARG A 38 -19.65 27.26 -4.64
N LEU A 39 -19.11 28.48 -4.73
CA LEU A 39 -19.54 29.65 -4.00
C LEU A 39 -20.90 30.14 -4.54
N SER A 40 -21.97 29.98 -3.75
CA SER A 40 -23.18 30.78 -3.89
C SER A 40 -23.19 31.87 -2.81
N SER A 41 -23.04 33.10 -3.29
CA SER A 41 -23.22 34.41 -2.66
C SER A 41 -24.02 34.46 -1.35
N PHE A 42 -23.33 34.77 -0.25
CA PHE A 42 -23.89 35.50 0.90
C PHE A 42 -22.98 36.67 1.24
N ASN A 43 -23.53 37.88 1.10
CA ASN A 43 -22.94 39.13 1.57
C ASN A 43 -23.08 39.21 3.09
N LEU A 44 -21.97 39.29 3.82
CA LEU A 44 -21.90 40.01 5.10
C LEU A 44 -20.44 40.32 5.45
N SER A 45 -20.18 41.63 5.44
CA SER A 45 -18.93 42.32 5.71
C SER A 45 -18.59 42.33 7.21
N VAL A 46 -17.59 41.54 7.62
CA VAL A 46 -16.78 41.75 8.84
C VAL A 46 -15.37 41.16 8.59
N PRO A 47 -14.25 41.91 8.79
CA PRO A 47 -12.92 41.33 8.64
C PRO A 47 -12.57 40.51 9.90
N MET A 48 -12.57 39.17 9.79
CA MET A 48 -12.07 38.30 10.86
C MET A 48 -10.53 38.31 10.89
N PRO A 49 -9.88 38.72 12.00
CA PRO A 49 -8.42 38.76 12.12
C PRO A 49 -7.74 37.39 11.93
N GLY A 50 -8.46 36.30 12.17
CA GLY A 50 -7.96 34.93 12.03
C GLY A 50 -7.69 34.48 10.59
N PHE A 51 -8.38 35.05 9.60
CA PHE A 51 -8.20 34.66 8.19
C PHE A 51 -6.89 35.21 7.62
N PHE A 52 -6.53 36.45 7.96
CA PHE A 52 -5.26 37.05 7.58
C PHE A 52 -4.05 36.39 8.27
N TRP A 53 -4.21 36.00 9.54
CA TRP A 53 -3.16 35.28 10.26
C TRP A 53 -2.94 33.86 9.73
N ALA A 54 -4.02 33.11 9.45
CA ALA A 54 -3.94 31.79 8.82
C ALA A 54 -3.32 31.85 7.41
N VAL A 55 -3.71 32.83 6.58
CA VAL A 55 -3.14 33.02 5.24
C VAL A 55 -1.68 33.46 5.29
N MET A 56 -1.28 34.32 6.24
CA MET A 56 0.12 34.72 6.42
C MET A 56 0.98 33.60 7.01
N HIS A 57 0.48 32.83 7.97
CA HIS A 57 1.20 31.69 8.55
C HIS A 57 1.36 30.57 7.52
N TRP A 58 0.30 30.30 6.74
CA TRP A 58 0.33 29.35 5.63
C TRP A 58 1.33 29.79 4.53
N ARG A 59 1.31 31.07 4.12
CA ARG A 59 2.32 31.61 3.18
C ARG A 59 3.75 31.56 3.72
N LYS A 60 3.95 31.76 5.03
CA LYS A 60 5.26 31.73 5.68
C LYS A 60 5.81 30.30 5.77
N ASN A 61 4.95 29.32 6.07
CA ASN A 61 5.33 27.90 6.09
C ASN A 61 5.63 27.39 4.67
N LEU A 62 4.79 27.73 3.68
CA LEU A 62 5.08 27.45 2.26
C LEU A 62 6.42 28.03 1.77
N GLY A 63 6.79 29.23 2.26
CA GLY A 63 8.08 29.83 1.95
C GLY A 63 9.26 29.05 2.54
N CYS A 64 9.11 28.54 3.76
CA CYS A 64 10.12 27.73 4.46
C CYS A 64 10.29 26.36 3.79
N ASP A 65 9.21 25.70 3.41
CA ASP A 65 9.23 24.39 2.74
C ASP A 65 9.94 24.48 1.39
N LEU A 66 9.66 25.53 0.59
CA LEU A 66 10.34 25.74 -0.69
C LEU A 66 11.84 26.04 -0.55
N GLU A 67 12.25 26.77 0.50
CA GLU A 67 13.67 27.00 0.79
C GLU A 67 14.37 25.70 1.18
N ARG A 68 13.72 24.87 2.00
CA ARG A 68 14.23 23.54 2.37
C ARG A 68 14.37 22.63 1.15
N GLN A 69 13.35 22.55 0.30
CA GLN A 69 13.42 21.77 -0.95
C GLN A 69 14.55 22.22 -1.86
N ARG A 70 14.76 23.54 -2.01
CA ARG A 70 15.90 24.08 -2.78
C ARG A 70 17.24 23.74 -2.14
N ALA A 71 17.35 23.75 -0.82
CA ALA A 71 18.56 23.34 -0.12
C ALA A 71 18.87 21.86 -0.37
N LEU A 72 17.87 20.97 -0.20
CA LEU A 72 17.99 19.54 -0.47
C LEU A 72 18.37 19.26 -1.93
N LEU A 73 17.77 19.95 -2.90
CA LEU A 73 18.14 19.80 -4.31
C LEU A 73 19.59 20.25 -4.56
N ARG A 74 20.03 21.39 -4.00
CA ARG A 74 21.43 21.84 -4.14
C ARG A 74 22.40 20.82 -3.55
N GLU A 75 22.06 20.26 -2.40
CA GLU A 75 22.87 19.20 -1.78
C GLU A 75 22.90 17.95 -2.66
N LEU A 76 21.77 17.52 -3.20
CA LEU A 76 21.70 16.38 -4.11
C LEU A 76 22.62 16.55 -5.33
N HIS A 77 22.64 17.74 -5.93
CA HIS A 77 23.56 18.07 -7.03
C HIS A 77 25.04 18.02 -6.64
N GLN A 78 25.39 18.20 -5.36
CA GLN A 78 26.76 18.06 -4.88
C GLN A 78 27.12 16.62 -4.48
N LEU A 79 26.12 15.80 -4.17
CA LEU A 79 26.29 14.41 -3.74
C LEU A 79 26.44 13.46 -4.92
N VAL A 80 25.72 13.69 -6.01
CA VAL A 80 25.74 12.81 -7.19
C VAL A 80 27.00 13.10 -8.02
N ASP A 81 28.04 12.29 -7.81
CA ASP A 81 29.36 12.41 -8.46
C ASP A 81 29.63 11.35 -9.54
N ARG A 82 28.73 10.37 -9.66
CA ARG A 82 28.75 9.26 -10.62
C ARG A 82 27.32 8.80 -10.91
N PRO A 83 27.09 7.98 -11.96
CA PRO A 83 25.77 7.40 -12.20
C PRO A 83 25.23 6.67 -10.97
N MET A 84 24.07 7.10 -10.49
CA MET A 84 23.36 6.53 -9.36
C MET A 84 21.96 6.12 -9.81
N ARG A 85 21.61 4.86 -9.61
CA ARG A 85 20.29 4.34 -9.95
C ARG A 85 19.56 3.94 -8.69
N LEU A 86 18.44 4.62 -8.41
CA LEU A 86 17.63 4.36 -7.23
C LEU A 86 16.27 3.80 -7.63
N MET A 87 15.76 2.87 -6.84
CA MET A 87 14.44 2.30 -7.02
C MET A 87 13.47 2.84 -5.97
N VAL A 88 12.31 3.32 -6.41
CA VAL A 88 11.22 3.74 -5.52
C VAL A 88 10.19 2.61 -5.46
N VAL A 89 10.06 1.96 -4.30
CA VAL A 89 9.21 0.77 -4.10
C VAL A 89 7.83 1.09 -3.52
N CYS A 90 7.32 2.30 -3.77
CA CYS A 90 5.97 2.72 -3.37
C CYS A 90 5.29 3.50 -4.51
N GLY A 91 4.08 3.09 -4.88
CA GLY A 91 3.29 3.76 -5.92
C GLY A 91 2.95 5.21 -5.57
N THR A 92 2.58 5.48 -4.31
CA THR A 92 2.25 6.83 -3.83
C THR A 92 3.47 7.78 -3.89
N GLN A 93 4.66 7.31 -3.52
CA GLN A 93 5.90 8.10 -3.65
C GLN A 93 6.26 8.37 -5.11
N ASN A 94 6.17 7.35 -5.98
CA ASN A 94 6.36 7.53 -7.43
C ASN A 94 5.39 8.58 -8.00
N ARG A 95 4.12 8.52 -7.60
CA ARG A 95 3.10 9.50 -7.99
C ARG A 95 3.45 10.91 -7.51
N ALA A 96 3.90 11.06 -6.26
CA ALA A 96 4.32 12.36 -5.72
C ALA A 96 5.52 12.93 -6.50
N ILE A 97 6.53 12.11 -6.77
CA ILE A 97 7.71 12.47 -7.58
C ILE A 97 7.31 13.01 -8.95
N LEU A 98 6.37 12.33 -9.63
CA LEU A 98 5.88 12.73 -10.95
C LEU A 98 4.99 13.97 -10.90
N LYS A 99 4.01 14.01 -9.98
CA LYS A 99 3.07 15.13 -9.82
C LYS A 99 3.79 16.46 -9.56
N HIS A 100 4.91 16.43 -8.84
CA HIS A 100 5.68 17.62 -8.47
C HIS A 100 6.89 17.89 -9.40
N GLY A 101 7.02 17.12 -10.50
CA GLY A 101 8.09 17.29 -11.48
C GLY A 101 9.49 17.18 -10.88
N LEU A 102 9.68 16.32 -9.86
CA LEU A 102 10.97 16.25 -9.16
C LEU A 102 12.06 15.65 -10.05
N ARG A 103 11.71 14.69 -10.93
CA ARG A 103 12.66 14.04 -11.86
C ARG A 103 13.41 15.05 -12.72
N GLU A 104 12.74 16.10 -13.20
CA GLU A 104 13.34 17.15 -14.03
C GLU A 104 14.32 18.05 -13.27
N LYS A 105 14.27 18.04 -11.94
CA LYS A 105 15.12 18.86 -11.07
C LYS A 105 16.38 18.12 -10.60
N PHE A 106 16.45 16.82 -10.83
CA PHE A 106 17.56 15.98 -10.39
C PHE A 106 18.78 16.08 -11.32
N PRO A 107 19.99 15.76 -10.82
CA PRO A 107 21.18 15.60 -11.65
C PRO A 107 20.95 14.56 -12.75
N ARG A 108 21.61 14.73 -13.91
CA ARG A 108 21.43 13.82 -15.06
C ARG A 108 21.91 12.40 -14.77
N GLU A 109 22.89 12.28 -13.89
CA GLU A 109 23.52 11.05 -13.45
C GLU A 109 22.64 10.28 -12.44
N LEU A 110 21.58 10.90 -11.91
CA LEU A 110 20.64 10.26 -10.99
C LEU A 110 19.40 9.74 -11.74
N GLU A 111 19.30 8.42 -11.85
CA GLU A 111 18.14 7.76 -12.45
C GLU A 111 17.22 7.21 -11.35
N LEU A 112 15.92 7.54 -11.43
CA LEU A 112 14.89 6.94 -10.61
C LEU A 112 14.05 5.95 -11.41
N VAL A 113 14.00 4.72 -10.96
CA VAL A 113 13.12 3.68 -11.49
C VAL A 113 12.06 3.28 -10.49
N ALA A 114 10.94 2.74 -10.98
CA ALA A 114 9.93 2.18 -10.10
C ALA A 114 10.29 0.74 -9.75
N GLY A 115 10.01 0.38 -8.50
CA GLY A 115 9.91 -1.02 -8.09
C GLY A 115 8.46 -1.50 -8.06
N PRO A 116 8.23 -2.73 -7.61
CA PRO A 116 6.92 -3.37 -7.60
C PRO A 116 6.05 -2.90 -6.42
N GLY A 117 5.92 -1.58 -6.25
CA GLY A 117 5.28 -0.90 -5.12
C GLY A 117 3.80 -0.59 -5.27
N CYS A 118 3.10 -1.26 -6.19
CA CYS A 118 1.64 -1.15 -6.39
C CYS A 118 1.05 -2.56 -6.27
N SER A 119 0.39 -2.87 -5.14
CA SER A 119 -0.12 -4.20 -4.81
C SER A 119 -1.09 -4.74 -5.86
N VAL A 120 -1.90 -3.85 -6.41
CA VAL A 120 -2.84 -4.13 -7.49
C VAL A 120 -2.12 -4.44 -8.81
N CYS A 121 -1.03 -3.73 -9.11
CA CYS A 121 -0.30 -3.87 -10.37
C CYS A 121 0.43 -5.21 -10.48
N VAL A 122 0.83 -5.77 -9.34
CA VAL A 122 1.55 -7.05 -9.24
C VAL A 122 0.61 -8.26 -9.09
N MET A 123 -0.71 -8.05 -9.21
CA MET A 123 -1.70 -9.10 -9.04
C MET A 123 -1.94 -9.87 -10.34
N PRO A 124 -1.64 -11.19 -10.41
CA PRO A 124 -1.79 -11.97 -11.64
C PRO A 124 -3.24 -12.01 -12.13
N ALA A 125 -3.44 -12.03 -13.46
CA ALA A 125 -4.79 -12.17 -14.04
C ALA A 125 -5.56 -13.38 -13.48
N GLY A 126 -4.89 -14.51 -13.27
CA GLY A 126 -5.53 -15.72 -12.74
C GLY A 126 -5.98 -15.62 -11.29
N HIS A 127 -5.39 -14.72 -10.48
CA HIS A 127 -5.93 -14.37 -9.16
C HIS A 127 -7.25 -13.60 -9.31
N ILE A 128 -7.30 -12.63 -10.22
CA ILE A 128 -8.54 -11.89 -10.51
C ILE A 128 -9.64 -12.83 -11.01
N ASP A 129 -9.30 -13.80 -11.86
CA ASP A 129 -10.25 -14.81 -12.33
C ASP A 129 -10.82 -15.64 -11.18
N ALA A 130 -9.99 -16.02 -10.20
CA ALA A 130 -10.44 -16.69 -8.98
C ALA A 130 -11.36 -15.77 -8.16
N PHE A 131 -11.05 -14.48 -8.03
CA PHE A 131 -11.88 -13.52 -7.31
C PHE A 131 -13.26 -13.38 -7.97
N VAL A 132 -13.30 -13.23 -9.30
CA VAL A 132 -14.55 -13.19 -10.07
C VAL A 132 -15.35 -14.48 -9.88
N LYS A 133 -14.70 -15.65 -9.93
CA LYS A 133 -15.37 -16.94 -9.73
C LYS A 133 -16.04 -17.06 -8.36
N ILE A 134 -15.41 -16.56 -7.30
CA ILE A 134 -15.97 -16.54 -5.95
C ILE A 134 -17.09 -15.51 -5.84
N ALA A 135 -16.89 -14.30 -6.36
CA ALA A 135 -17.89 -13.23 -6.33
C ALA A 135 -19.20 -13.60 -7.04
N MET A 136 -19.13 -14.49 -8.03
CA MET A 136 -20.30 -14.99 -8.79
C MET A 136 -21.01 -16.17 -8.09
N GLN A 137 -20.52 -16.68 -6.96
CA GLN A 137 -21.19 -17.77 -6.25
C GLN A 137 -22.51 -17.30 -5.62
N PRO A 138 -23.57 -18.12 -5.65
CA PRO A 138 -24.80 -17.83 -4.94
C PRO A 138 -24.54 -17.66 -3.44
N GLY A 139 -25.17 -16.64 -2.83
CA GLY A 139 -25.05 -16.38 -1.39
C GLY A 139 -23.72 -15.76 -0.95
N VAL A 140 -22.81 -15.42 -1.87
CA VAL A 140 -21.56 -14.72 -1.55
C VAL A 140 -21.73 -13.21 -1.64
N ILE A 141 -21.15 -12.49 -0.68
CA ILE A 141 -20.87 -11.05 -0.77
C ILE A 141 -19.35 -10.88 -0.77
N MET A 142 -18.80 -10.39 -1.87
CA MET A 142 -17.38 -10.03 -1.94
C MET A 142 -17.19 -8.64 -1.35
N ALA A 143 -16.32 -8.49 -0.35
CA ALA A 143 -15.90 -7.21 0.18
C ALA A 143 -14.49 -6.89 -0.35
N ALA A 144 -14.33 -5.77 -1.04
CA ALA A 144 -13.07 -5.40 -1.70
C ALA A 144 -12.87 -3.88 -1.72
N CYS A 145 -11.63 -3.44 -1.80
CA CYS A 145 -11.29 -2.03 -2.05
C CYS A 145 -11.65 -1.64 -3.49
N ASP A 146 -11.85 -0.36 -3.77
CA ASP A 146 -12.28 0.10 -5.10
C ASP A 146 -11.20 -0.03 -6.19
N ASP A 147 -9.94 0.00 -5.79
CA ASP A 147 -8.76 -0.07 -6.66
C ASP A 147 -8.67 -1.39 -7.44
N ILE A 148 -9.02 -2.52 -6.80
CA ILE A 148 -8.98 -3.84 -7.43
C ILE A 148 -10.15 -4.08 -8.38
N LEU A 149 -11.23 -3.29 -8.32
CA LEU A 149 -12.45 -3.53 -9.10
C LEU A 149 -12.23 -3.44 -10.61
N LYS A 150 -11.34 -2.55 -11.06
CA LYS A 150 -11.09 -2.32 -12.49
C LYS A 150 -9.99 -3.20 -13.06
N VAL A 151 -9.32 -3.98 -12.23
CA VAL A 151 -8.14 -4.77 -12.63
C VAL A 151 -8.61 -5.94 -13.49
N PRO A 152 -8.01 -6.14 -14.68
CA PRO A 152 -8.41 -7.21 -15.56
C PRO A 152 -7.84 -8.53 -15.07
N GLY A 153 -8.71 -9.54 -15.00
CA GLY A 153 -8.33 -10.94 -15.13
C GLY A 153 -8.17 -11.32 -16.59
N SER A 154 -8.21 -12.61 -16.89
CA SER A 154 -8.07 -13.12 -18.26
C SER A 154 -9.27 -12.74 -19.13
N LYS A 155 -10.48 -12.68 -18.54
CA LYS A 155 -11.73 -12.43 -19.27
C LYS A 155 -12.57 -11.30 -18.68
N ASP A 156 -12.59 -11.22 -17.36
CA ASP A 156 -13.46 -10.32 -16.60
C ASP A 156 -12.68 -9.61 -15.51
N SER A 157 -13.24 -8.52 -15.01
CA SER A 157 -12.83 -7.86 -13.78
C SER A 157 -13.93 -7.98 -12.73
N LEU A 158 -13.63 -7.68 -11.47
CA LEU A 158 -14.67 -7.60 -10.43
C LEU A 158 -15.74 -6.56 -10.80
N GLY A 159 -15.34 -5.45 -11.44
CA GLY A 159 -16.26 -4.45 -11.96
C GLY A 159 -17.18 -4.97 -13.07
N SER A 160 -16.70 -5.82 -13.98
CA SER A 160 -17.57 -6.46 -14.97
C SER A 160 -18.47 -7.53 -14.32
N ALA A 161 -17.97 -8.28 -13.33
CA ALA A 161 -18.75 -9.24 -12.56
C ALA A 161 -19.91 -8.57 -11.80
N MET A 162 -19.68 -7.39 -11.22
CA MET A 162 -20.73 -6.60 -10.58
C MET A 162 -21.85 -6.23 -11.55
N LYS A 163 -21.52 -5.84 -12.79
CA LYS A 163 -22.51 -5.59 -13.85
C LYS A 163 -23.29 -6.85 -14.26
N LYS A 164 -22.72 -8.04 -14.06
CA LYS A 164 -23.35 -9.35 -14.28
C LYS A 164 -24.14 -9.86 -13.06
N GLY A 165 -24.24 -9.07 -11.99
CA GLY A 165 -25.05 -9.40 -10.81
C GLY A 165 -24.28 -9.92 -9.59
N ALA A 166 -22.94 -9.96 -9.62
CA ALA A 166 -22.16 -10.28 -8.43
C ALA A 166 -22.43 -9.27 -7.30
N ARG A 167 -22.64 -9.76 -6.07
CA ARG A 167 -22.79 -8.90 -4.88
C ARG A 167 -21.41 -8.48 -4.39
N ILE A 168 -20.96 -7.31 -4.81
CA ILE A 168 -19.69 -6.73 -4.36
C ILE A 168 -19.97 -5.50 -3.48
N ARG A 169 -19.22 -5.36 -2.39
CA ARG A 169 -19.27 -4.23 -1.46
C ARG A 169 -17.90 -3.59 -1.36
N SER A 170 -17.84 -2.31 -1.72
CA SER A 170 -16.67 -1.47 -1.50
C SER A 170 -16.44 -1.27 -0.02
N ILE A 171 -15.22 -1.50 0.44
CA ILE A 171 -14.80 -1.32 1.83
C ILE A 171 -13.53 -0.48 1.90
N ASN A 172 -13.27 0.13 3.06
CA ASN A 172 -12.05 0.89 3.32
C ASN A 172 -11.10 0.16 4.27
N ALA A 173 -11.64 -0.74 5.11
CA ALA A 173 -10.85 -1.50 6.08
C ALA A 173 -11.34 -2.96 6.19
N PRO A 174 -10.48 -3.91 6.61
CA PRO A 174 -10.87 -5.30 6.87
C PRO A 174 -12.08 -5.44 7.80
N MET A 175 -12.17 -4.59 8.83
CA MET A 175 -13.29 -4.58 9.79
C MET A 175 -14.65 -4.28 9.16
N ASP A 176 -14.70 -3.50 8.08
CA ASP A 176 -15.96 -3.23 7.36
C ASP A 176 -16.55 -4.54 6.80
N ALA A 177 -15.70 -5.47 6.35
CA ALA A 177 -16.15 -6.76 5.85
C ALA A 177 -16.73 -7.65 6.96
N LEU A 178 -16.12 -7.60 8.16
CA LEU A 178 -16.67 -8.30 9.32
C LEU A 178 -18.02 -7.70 9.76
N ASP A 179 -18.16 -6.37 9.70
CA ASP A 179 -19.42 -5.70 9.98
C ASP A 179 -20.51 -6.04 8.96
N ILE A 180 -20.15 -6.22 7.68
CA ILE A 180 -21.08 -6.74 6.67
C ILE A 180 -21.53 -8.16 7.06
N ALA A 181 -20.60 -9.03 7.49
CA ALA A 181 -20.92 -10.40 7.90
C ALA A 181 -21.90 -10.45 9.08
N ARG A 182 -21.74 -9.55 10.06
CA ARG A 182 -22.68 -9.40 11.19
C ARG A 182 -24.09 -9.00 10.76
N ARG A 183 -24.21 -8.16 9.72
CA ARG A 183 -25.50 -7.64 9.23
C ARG A 183 -26.20 -8.59 8.25
N GLU A 184 -25.46 -9.48 7.60
CA GLU A 184 -25.94 -10.38 6.55
C GLU A 184 -25.65 -11.86 6.92
N PRO A 185 -26.28 -12.41 7.98
CA PRO A 185 -25.97 -13.74 8.50
C PRO A 185 -26.22 -14.88 7.49
N GLU A 186 -27.15 -14.66 6.54
CA GLU A 186 -27.50 -15.64 5.50
C GLU A 186 -26.51 -15.67 4.32
N ALA A 187 -25.55 -14.74 4.28
CA ALA A 187 -24.56 -14.65 3.21
C ALA A 187 -23.16 -14.98 3.73
N THR A 188 -22.36 -15.65 2.89
CA THR A 188 -20.91 -15.78 3.15
C THR A 188 -20.23 -14.51 2.66
N VAL A 189 -19.64 -13.76 3.59
CA VAL A 189 -18.85 -12.56 3.28
C VAL A 189 -17.40 -12.95 3.08
N VAL A 190 -16.87 -12.65 1.90
CA VAL A 190 -15.48 -12.92 1.52
C VAL A 190 -14.75 -11.59 1.42
N TYR A 191 -13.84 -11.33 2.35
CA TYR A 191 -12.93 -10.19 2.24
C TYR A 191 -11.76 -10.52 1.32
N LEU A 192 -11.59 -9.74 0.25
CA LEU A 192 -10.45 -9.82 -0.63
C LEU A 192 -9.27 -9.02 -0.06
N ALA A 193 -8.33 -9.70 0.61
CA ALA A 193 -7.17 -9.09 1.24
C ALA A 193 -6.02 -8.90 0.24
N VAL A 194 -6.11 -7.85 -0.58
CA VAL A 194 -5.07 -7.41 -1.52
C VAL A 194 -4.22 -6.32 -0.87
N GLY A 195 -2.91 -6.47 -0.88
CA GLY A 195 -2.01 -5.50 -0.28
C GLY A 195 -0.57 -5.99 -0.17
N PHE A 196 0.28 -5.18 0.46
CA PHE A 196 1.63 -5.59 0.86
C PHE A 196 1.66 -6.01 2.33
N GLU A 197 2.85 -6.25 2.88
CA GLU A 197 3.02 -6.66 4.26
C GLU A 197 2.22 -5.79 5.25
N ALA A 198 2.18 -4.47 5.05
CA ALA A 198 1.47 -3.50 5.90
C ALA A 198 -0.04 -3.77 6.07
N THR A 199 -0.66 -4.52 5.14
CA THR A 199 -2.08 -4.89 5.20
C THR A 199 -2.33 -6.04 6.18
N ALA A 200 -1.32 -6.87 6.47
CA ALA A 200 -1.48 -8.08 7.27
C ALA A 200 -1.97 -7.90 8.72
N PRO A 201 -1.69 -6.83 9.50
CA PRO A 201 -2.14 -6.72 10.89
C PRO A 201 -3.64 -6.54 10.94
N GLY A 202 -4.18 -5.63 10.12
CA GLY A 202 -5.62 -5.38 10.09
C GLY A 202 -6.38 -6.62 9.67
N VAL A 203 -5.84 -7.39 8.72
CA VAL A 203 -6.45 -8.67 8.32
C VAL A 203 -6.37 -9.70 9.44
N ALA A 204 -5.22 -9.82 10.09
CA ALA A 204 -5.03 -10.75 11.21
C ALA A 204 -5.95 -10.40 12.39
N GLU A 205 -6.06 -9.12 12.73
CA GLU A 205 -6.93 -8.60 13.78
C GLU A 205 -8.39 -8.94 13.48
N THR A 206 -8.85 -8.71 12.25
CA THR A 206 -10.23 -9.03 11.85
C THR A 206 -10.50 -10.54 11.88
N ILE A 207 -9.55 -11.39 11.48
CA ILE A 207 -9.71 -12.85 11.57
C ILE A 207 -9.83 -13.30 13.03
N LEU A 208 -8.95 -12.79 13.91
CA LEU A 208 -8.97 -13.13 15.33
C LEU A 208 -10.24 -12.60 16.03
N GLU A 209 -10.72 -11.41 15.65
CA GLU A 209 -11.98 -10.87 16.17
C GLU A 209 -13.17 -11.70 15.69
N ALA A 210 -13.22 -12.11 14.42
CA ALA A 210 -14.25 -13.00 13.90
C ALA A 210 -14.26 -14.35 14.66
N ALA A 211 -13.08 -14.91 14.94
CA ALA A 211 -12.92 -16.12 15.74
C ALA A 211 -13.41 -15.93 17.18
N SER A 212 -13.03 -14.83 17.83
CA SER A 212 -13.44 -14.52 19.21
C SER A 212 -14.96 -14.34 19.36
N LEU A 213 -15.64 -13.87 18.31
CA LEU A 213 -17.07 -13.61 18.31
C LEU A 213 -17.90 -14.77 17.73
N GLY A 214 -17.26 -15.82 17.22
CA GLY A 214 -17.94 -16.94 16.57
C GLY A 214 -18.66 -16.56 15.27
N ILE A 215 -18.13 -15.61 14.49
CA ILE A 215 -18.74 -15.17 13.22
C ILE A 215 -18.23 -16.05 12.08
N GLU A 216 -18.95 -17.15 11.82
CA GLU A 216 -18.51 -18.19 10.87
C GLU A 216 -18.84 -17.89 9.39
N ASN A 217 -19.69 -16.91 9.12
CA ASN A 217 -20.04 -16.49 7.75
C ASN A 217 -19.04 -15.49 7.15
N PHE A 218 -17.97 -15.15 7.89
CA PHE A 218 -16.87 -14.33 7.41
C PHE A 218 -15.67 -15.20 7.02
N CYS A 219 -15.03 -14.89 5.89
CA CYS A 219 -13.73 -15.46 5.53
C CYS A 219 -12.92 -14.48 4.68
N VAL A 220 -11.63 -14.71 4.61
CA VAL A 220 -10.65 -13.88 3.90
C VAL A 220 -10.05 -14.67 2.76
N LEU A 221 -9.94 -14.05 1.60
CA LEU A 221 -9.15 -14.54 0.49
C LEU A 221 -7.79 -13.81 0.51
N PRO A 222 -6.75 -14.39 1.13
CA PRO A 222 -5.46 -13.75 1.25
C PRO A 222 -4.79 -13.64 -0.12
N SER A 223 -4.43 -12.41 -0.49
CA SER A 223 -3.62 -12.12 -1.66
C SER A 223 -2.61 -11.01 -1.33
N ILE A 224 -1.98 -11.16 -0.16
CA ILE A 224 -0.99 -10.25 0.41
C ILE A 224 0.39 -10.63 -0.10
N ARG A 225 1.16 -9.63 -0.48
CA ARG A 225 2.50 -9.75 -1.06
C ARG A 225 3.56 -9.14 -0.16
N LEU A 226 4.77 -9.68 -0.22
CA LEU A 226 5.89 -9.21 0.59
C LEU A 226 6.93 -8.56 -0.31
N LEU A 227 7.19 -7.27 -0.08
CA LEU A 227 8.18 -6.53 -0.86
C LEU A 227 9.62 -7.02 -0.65
N PRO A 228 10.09 -7.37 0.57
CA PRO A 228 11.51 -7.73 0.76
C PRO A 228 12.00 -8.90 -0.12
N PRO A 229 11.32 -10.06 -0.17
CA PRO A 229 11.73 -11.16 -1.06
C PRO A 229 11.72 -10.77 -2.55
N THR A 230 10.83 -9.88 -2.94
CA THR A 230 10.74 -9.39 -4.32
C THR A 230 11.88 -8.44 -4.65
N ILE A 231 12.25 -7.55 -3.72
CA ILE A 231 13.44 -6.70 -3.86
C ILE A 231 14.70 -7.58 -3.93
N ASP A 232 14.80 -8.62 -3.07
CA ASP A 232 15.90 -9.60 -3.11
C ASP A 232 16.09 -10.19 -4.51
N LEU A 233 14.99 -10.66 -5.13
CA LEU A 233 14.99 -11.21 -6.47
C LEU A 233 15.46 -10.18 -7.52
N LEU A 234 14.99 -8.94 -7.43
CA LEU A 234 15.41 -7.88 -8.36
C LEU A 234 16.90 -7.55 -8.19
N MET A 235 17.42 -7.52 -6.97
CA MET A 235 18.84 -7.23 -6.73
C MET A 235 19.77 -8.34 -7.24
N MET A 236 19.26 -9.54 -7.52
CA MET A 236 20.02 -10.61 -8.18
C MET A 236 20.30 -10.33 -9.67
N ASP A 237 19.63 -9.37 -10.30
CA ASP A 237 19.89 -8.96 -11.69
C ASP A 237 20.93 -7.84 -11.73
N PRO A 238 22.21 -8.12 -12.07
CA PRO A 238 23.24 -7.10 -12.11
C PRO A 238 22.98 -6.05 -13.20
N GLY A 239 22.18 -6.37 -14.22
CA GLY A 239 21.79 -5.43 -15.27
C GLY A 239 20.92 -4.29 -14.76
N LEU A 240 20.24 -4.47 -13.62
CA LEU A 240 19.47 -3.40 -12.99
C LEU A 240 20.36 -2.38 -12.28
N ASN A 241 21.57 -2.71 -11.84
CA ASN A 241 22.53 -1.79 -11.20
C ASN A 241 21.90 -0.82 -10.16
N ILE A 242 20.92 -1.30 -9.38
CA ILE A 242 20.27 -0.48 -8.34
C ILE A 242 21.21 -0.36 -7.15
N ARG A 243 21.46 0.88 -6.72
CA ARG A 243 22.37 1.19 -5.62
C ARG A 243 21.65 1.70 -4.38
N GLY A 244 20.38 2.07 -4.50
CA GLY A 244 19.56 2.35 -3.34
C GLY A 244 18.07 2.19 -3.58
N VAL A 245 17.34 1.95 -2.49
CA VAL A 245 15.89 1.79 -2.48
C VAL A 245 15.25 2.81 -1.54
N LEU A 246 14.28 3.56 -2.09
CA LEU A 246 13.39 4.43 -1.32
C LEU A 246 12.13 3.65 -0.95
N CYS A 247 11.97 3.41 0.35
CA CYS A 247 10.87 2.70 0.98
C CYS A 247 9.83 3.68 1.54
N SER A 248 8.57 3.26 1.62
CA SER A 248 7.51 4.01 2.31
C SER A 248 7.52 3.71 3.80
N ASP A 249 7.19 4.70 4.63
CA ASP A 249 6.92 4.55 6.06
C ASP A 249 5.78 3.59 6.43
N GLN A 250 4.89 3.24 5.49
CA GLN A 250 3.88 2.18 5.66
C GLN A 250 4.53 0.82 5.95
N ILE A 251 5.79 0.63 5.60
CA ILE A 251 6.58 -0.54 5.93
C ILE A 251 6.72 -0.68 7.47
N ASN A 252 6.64 0.41 8.24
CA ASN A 252 6.90 0.39 9.69
C ASN A 252 5.78 -0.22 10.55
N THR A 253 4.56 -0.43 10.01
CA THR A 253 3.45 -1.04 10.79
C THR A 253 3.66 -2.52 11.08
N ILE A 254 4.53 -3.21 10.33
CA ILE A 254 4.95 -4.59 10.64
C ILE A 254 6.40 -4.82 10.35
N SER A 255 6.90 -4.30 9.22
CA SER A 255 8.01 -4.92 8.52
C SER A 255 9.10 -5.22 9.49
N ASP A 256 9.62 -6.44 9.37
CA ASP A 256 10.95 -6.72 9.84
C ASP A 256 11.83 -5.66 9.19
N THR A 257 12.06 -4.55 9.90
CA THR A 257 13.19 -3.65 9.68
C THR A 257 14.45 -4.49 9.56
N GLU A 258 14.49 -5.63 10.25
CA GLU A 258 15.42 -6.73 10.06
C GLU A 258 15.48 -7.30 8.63
N ALA A 259 14.36 -7.53 7.94
CA ALA A 259 14.35 -8.01 6.55
C ALA A 259 14.90 -6.96 5.58
N TYR A 260 14.57 -5.69 5.76
CA TYR A 260 15.16 -4.62 4.94
C TYR A 260 16.63 -4.33 5.31
N SER A 261 17.00 -4.47 6.58
CA SER A 261 18.40 -4.40 7.04
C SER A 261 19.22 -5.56 6.48
N GLU A 262 18.64 -6.75 6.42
CA GLU A 262 19.24 -7.93 5.81
C GLU A 262 19.44 -7.75 4.31
N LEU A 263 18.46 -7.19 3.60
CA LEU A 263 18.60 -6.83 2.19
C LEU A 263 19.72 -5.82 1.96
N ALA A 264 19.75 -4.75 2.76
CA ALA A 264 20.78 -3.73 2.69
C ALA A 264 22.18 -4.33 2.84
N ARG A 265 22.35 -5.21 3.84
CA ARG A 265 23.61 -5.90 4.13
C ARG A 265 24.00 -6.92 3.06
N ARG A 266 23.04 -7.69 2.56
CA ARG A 266 23.27 -8.77 1.58
C ARG A 266 23.68 -8.23 0.22
N HIS A 267 23.03 -7.15 -0.23
CA HIS A 267 23.22 -6.60 -1.58
C HIS A 267 24.10 -5.36 -1.61
N ASN A 268 24.65 -4.92 -0.48
CA ASN A 268 25.34 -3.64 -0.35
C ASN A 268 24.49 -2.50 -0.95
N LEU A 269 23.25 -2.45 -0.48
CA LEU A 269 22.17 -1.62 -0.98
C LEU A 269 21.83 -0.56 0.06
N SER A 270 21.87 0.71 -0.30
CA SER A 270 21.41 1.79 0.56
C SER A 270 19.89 1.77 0.64
N CYS A 271 19.31 1.77 1.84
CA CYS A 271 17.85 1.74 2.02
C CYS A 271 17.42 2.92 2.90
N TYR A 272 16.36 3.61 2.51
CA TYR A 272 15.84 4.74 3.27
C TYR A 272 14.32 4.69 3.36
N ILE A 273 13.77 4.83 4.56
CA ILE A 273 12.32 4.92 4.77
C ILE A 273 11.88 6.39 4.74
N ALA A 274 11.11 6.79 3.74
CA ALA A 274 10.55 8.13 3.66
C ALA A 274 9.01 8.13 3.81
N GLY A 275 8.47 9.24 4.29
CA GLY A 275 7.05 9.53 4.21
C GLY A 275 6.58 9.83 2.78
N PHE A 276 5.46 10.53 2.66
CA PHE A 276 4.83 10.88 1.38
C PHE A 276 5.00 12.35 1.00
N ASP A 277 5.43 13.19 1.93
CA ASP A 277 5.68 14.60 1.67
C ASP A 277 6.95 14.78 0.83
N ILE A 278 6.97 15.86 0.04
CA ILE A 278 8.07 16.13 -0.90
C ILE A 278 9.40 16.33 -0.18
N ASP A 279 9.38 16.95 1.00
CA ASP A 279 10.57 17.15 1.82
C ASP A 279 11.15 15.81 2.30
N ASP A 280 10.29 14.86 2.67
CA ASP A 280 10.71 13.54 3.14
C ASP A 280 11.26 12.70 1.99
N ILE A 281 10.59 12.72 0.84
CA ILE A 281 11.06 12.03 -0.38
C ILE A 281 12.42 12.59 -0.82
N LEU A 282 12.57 13.92 -0.88
CA LEU A 282 13.84 14.56 -1.22
C LEU A 282 14.92 14.27 -0.18
N GLY A 283 14.58 14.32 1.10
CA GLY A 283 15.48 13.98 2.20
C GLY A 283 15.99 12.54 2.08
N GLY A 284 15.10 11.60 1.75
CA GLY A 284 15.46 10.21 1.52
C GLY A 284 16.37 10.01 0.31
N ILE A 285 16.08 10.66 -0.82
CA ILE A 285 16.95 10.62 -2.00
C ILE A 285 18.33 11.21 -1.70
N VAL A 286 18.39 12.31 -0.95
CA VAL A 286 19.66 12.92 -0.49
C VAL A 286 20.43 11.97 0.44
N SER A 287 19.76 11.30 1.38
CA SER A 287 20.41 10.30 2.25
C SER A 287 20.96 9.13 1.43
N LEU A 288 20.18 8.58 0.50
CA LEU A 288 20.62 7.52 -0.41
C LEU A 288 21.84 7.95 -1.24
N ALA A 289 21.80 9.13 -1.85
CA ALA A 289 22.94 9.65 -2.62
C ALA A 289 24.19 9.83 -1.75
N ARG A 290 24.04 10.29 -0.50
CA ARG A 290 25.13 10.43 0.45
C ARG A 290 25.75 9.07 0.82
N GLN A 291 24.92 8.08 1.14
CA GLN A 291 25.37 6.73 1.44
C GLN A 291 26.13 6.13 0.24
N ILE A 292 25.56 6.24 -0.96
CA ILE A 292 26.19 5.71 -2.19
C ILE A 292 27.51 6.42 -2.47
N ARG A 293 27.61 7.74 -2.29
CA ARG A 293 28.87 8.48 -2.47
C ARG A 293 29.95 8.03 -1.50
N ASN A 294 29.57 7.74 -0.25
CA ASN A 294 30.49 7.31 0.79
C ASN A 294 30.78 5.80 0.77
N ASP A 295 30.23 5.06 -0.20
CA ASP A 295 30.27 3.60 -0.26
C ASP A 295 29.71 2.91 1.00
N GLU A 296 28.70 3.53 1.61
CA GLU A 296 27.94 3.03 2.75
C GLU A 296 26.65 2.36 2.28
N SER A 297 26.23 1.31 2.99
CA SER A 297 24.97 0.60 2.72
C SER A 297 24.28 0.30 4.03
N VAL A 298 23.44 1.24 4.44
CA VAL A 298 22.74 1.20 5.72
C VAL A 298 21.24 1.23 5.45
N PHE A 299 20.49 0.51 6.29
CA PHE A 299 19.05 0.72 6.40
C PHE A 299 18.81 1.89 7.36
N ASP A 300 18.42 3.02 6.79
CA ASP A 300 18.15 4.25 7.52
C ASP A 300 16.63 4.38 7.78
N ASP A 301 16.26 4.18 9.04
CA ASP A 301 14.89 4.31 9.55
C ASP A 301 14.68 5.61 10.33
N THR A 302 15.58 6.59 10.23
CA THR A 302 15.53 7.80 11.08
C THR A 302 14.30 8.69 10.86
N SER A 303 13.66 8.60 9.69
CA SER A 303 12.35 9.24 9.42
C SER A 303 11.14 8.37 9.75
N SER A 304 11.31 7.16 10.29
CA SER A 304 10.20 6.35 10.77
C SER A 304 9.55 7.00 11.99
N PHE A 305 8.27 7.39 11.86
CA PHE A 305 7.50 7.77 13.03
C PHE A 305 7.34 6.52 13.91
N ILE A 306 7.89 6.60 15.12
CA ILE A 306 8.08 5.47 16.03
C ILE A 306 6.71 4.92 16.46
N TYR A 307 6.23 3.85 15.83
CA TYR A 307 5.36 2.91 16.52
C TYR A 307 6.11 2.40 17.74
N SER A 308 5.46 2.37 18.91
CA SER A 308 6.13 1.86 20.11
C SER A 308 6.62 0.45 19.83
N SER A 309 7.82 0.10 20.31
CA SER A 309 8.35 -1.27 20.12
C SER A 309 7.37 -2.35 20.62
N ALA A 310 6.47 -2.00 21.54
CA ALA A 310 5.42 -2.88 22.03
C ALA A 310 4.30 -3.12 21.00
N ASP A 311 3.82 -2.07 20.32
CA ASP A 311 2.78 -2.19 19.31
C ASP A 311 3.27 -3.01 18.11
N ASN A 312 4.51 -2.78 17.68
CA ASN A 312 5.14 -3.58 16.63
C ASN A 312 5.29 -5.04 17.04
N ARG A 313 5.68 -5.33 18.30
CA ARG A 313 5.73 -6.71 18.82
C ARG A 313 4.34 -7.37 18.82
N LYS A 314 3.29 -6.64 19.21
CA LYS A 314 1.91 -7.13 19.19
C LYS A 314 1.45 -7.44 17.76
N ALA A 315 1.68 -6.54 16.81
CA ALA A 315 1.34 -6.73 15.41
C ALA A 315 2.08 -7.93 14.80
N ARG A 316 3.39 -8.04 15.01
CA ARG A 316 4.19 -9.19 14.53
C ARG A 316 3.70 -10.51 15.09
N ARG A 317 3.39 -10.56 16.40
CA ARG A 317 2.83 -11.77 17.02
C ARG A 317 1.51 -12.15 16.37
N MET A 318 0.62 -11.19 16.18
CA MET A 318 -0.69 -11.40 15.56
C MET A 318 -0.58 -11.93 14.12
N VAL A 319 0.28 -11.30 13.31
CA VAL A 319 0.56 -11.76 11.94
C VAL A 319 1.14 -13.17 11.97
N SER A 320 2.04 -13.48 12.89
CA SER A 320 2.63 -14.82 13.00
C SER A 320 1.64 -15.90 13.46
N GLU A 321 0.60 -15.52 14.22
CA GLU A 321 -0.48 -16.38 14.68
C GLU A 321 -1.48 -16.69 13.56
N VAL A 322 -1.70 -15.75 12.63
CA VAL A 322 -2.68 -15.91 11.56
C VAL A 322 -2.07 -16.42 10.26
N PHE A 323 -0.86 -15.97 9.92
CA PHE A 323 -0.25 -16.18 8.63
C PHE A 323 1.06 -16.96 8.71
N PHE A 324 1.40 -17.63 7.59
CA PHE A 324 2.75 -18.09 7.31
C PHE A 324 3.14 -17.77 5.87
N LYS A 325 4.45 -17.58 5.64
CA LYS A 325 5.00 -17.18 4.35
C LYS A 325 5.02 -18.37 3.39
N VAL A 326 4.64 -18.14 2.13
CA VAL A 326 4.69 -19.13 1.04
C VAL A 326 5.19 -18.50 -0.24
N ASP A 327 5.58 -19.35 -1.19
CA ASP A 327 5.89 -18.93 -2.54
C ASP A 327 4.62 -18.43 -3.21
N THR A 328 4.72 -17.34 -3.97
CA THR A 328 3.53 -16.67 -4.51
C THR A 328 3.84 -16.04 -5.87
N ASP A 329 2.87 -16.11 -6.78
CA ASP A 329 3.00 -15.62 -8.15
C ASP A 329 2.85 -14.11 -8.24
N TRP A 330 3.80 -13.40 -8.83
CA TRP A 330 3.73 -11.97 -9.09
C TRP A 330 3.50 -11.70 -10.57
N ARG A 331 2.53 -10.82 -10.88
CA ARG A 331 2.21 -10.43 -12.25
C ARG A 331 3.46 -9.87 -12.90
N GLY A 332 3.92 -10.51 -13.98
CA GLY A 332 5.11 -10.09 -14.71
C GLY A 332 6.45 -10.41 -14.06
N LEU A 333 6.49 -10.95 -12.83
CA LEU A 333 7.74 -11.32 -12.14
C LEU A 333 7.84 -12.83 -11.85
N GLY A 334 6.77 -13.60 -12.09
CA GLY A 334 6.75 -15.05 -11.86
C GLY A 334 6.58 -15.40 -10.38
N THR A 335 6.79 -16.68 -10.04
CA THR A 335 6.70 -17.16 -8.66
C THR A 335 7.94 -16.75 -7.87
N ILE A 336 7.74 -16.09 -6.72
CA ILE A 336 8.82 -15.60 -5.85
C ILE A 336 8.75 -16.32 -4.50
N GLU A 337 9.89 -16.85 -4.04
CA GLU A 337 10.00 -17.61 -2.78
C GLU A 337 9.54 -16.77 -1.57
N LYS A 338 8.71 -17.36 -0.70
CA LYS A 338 8.27 -16.75 0.57
C LYS A 338 7.77 -15.31 0.42
N SER A 339 7.13 -14.99 -0.69
CA SER A 339 6.74 -13.62 -1.09
C SER A 339 5.25 -13.32 -0.90
N GLY A 340 4.50 -14.23 -0.29
CA GLY A 340 3.10 -14.00 0.07
C GLY A 340 2.70 -14.70 1.37
N PHE A 341 1.49 -14.39 1.83
CA PHE A 341 0.91 -14.97 3.02
C PHE A 341 -0.28 -15.88 2.69
N VAL A 342 -0.38 -16.97 3.46
CA VAL A 342 -1.57 -17.82 3.54
C VAL A 342 -2.00 -17.96 4.99
N ILE A 343 -3.28 -18.23 5.21
CA ILE A 343 -3.86 -18.38 6.55
C ILE A 343 -3.52 -19.78 7.08
N ARG A 344 -3.09 -19.82 8.34
CA ARG A 344 -2.74 -21.07 9.02
C ARG A 344 -3.91 -22.05 9.11
N ASP A 345 -3.60 -23.34 9.21
CA ASP A 345 -4.59 -24.41 9.22
C ASP A 345 -5.53 -24.34 10.42
N GLU A 346 -5.04 -23.85 11.57
CA GLU A 346 -5.83 -23.64 12.78
C GLU A 346 -6.97 -22.62 12.59
N LEU A 347 -6.86 -21.76 11.57
CA LEU A 347 -7.85 -20.73 11.21
C LEU A 347 -8.49 -21.01 9.84
N SER A 348 -8.50 -22.27 9.39
CA SER A 348 -9.01 -22.66 8.06
C SER A 348 -10.47 -22.25 7.79
N LEU A 349 -11.28 -22.09 8.85
CA LEU A 349 -12.65 -21.58 8.74
C LEU A 349 -12.73 -20.19 8.09
N PHE A 350 -11.72 -19.35 8.38
CA PHE A 350 -11.59 -17.98 7.89
C PHE A 350 -10.80 -17.89 6.59
N ASP A 351 -10.38 -19.03 6.01
CA ASP A 351 -9.62 -19.08 4.76
C ASP A 351 -10.55 -19.40 3.58
N ALA A 352 -10.85 -18.39 2.77
CA ALA A 352 -11.66 -18.53 1.57
C ALA A 352 -10.99 -19.42 0.52
N THR A 353 -9.65 -19.51 0.49
CA THR A 353 -8.96 -20.42 -0.46
C THR A 353 -9.34 -21.87 -0.17
N LYS A 354 -9.38 -22.25 1.10
CA LYS A 354 -9.77 -23.60 1.56
C LYS A 354 -11.27 -23.81 1.44
N ARG A 355 -12.08 -22.85 1.93
CA ARG A 355 -13.54 -22.92 1.93
C ARG A 355 -14.15 -23.10 0.53
N PHE A 356 -13.58 -22.43 -0.48
CA PHE A 356 -14.05 -22.50 -1.86
C PHE A 356 -13.19 -23.42 -2.77
N ASN A 357 -12.22 -24.15 -2.19
CA ASN A 357 -11.27 -25.00 -2.93
C ASN A 357 -10.66 -24.26 -4.14
N VAL A 358 -10.15 -23.06 -3.87
CA VAL A 358 -9.60 -22.17 -4.88
C VAL A 358 -8.30 -22.74 -5.41
N ARG A 359 -8.19 -22.77 -6.73
CA ARG A 359 -6.94 -23.07 -7.42
C ARG A 359 -6.60 -21.88 -8.29
N PHE A 360 -5.58 -21.14 -7.88
CA PHE A 360 -5.01 -20.10 -8.73
C PHE A 360 -4.39 -20.78 -9.95
N LYS A 361 -4.78 -20.30 -11.12
CA LYS A 361 -4.21 -20.74 -12.39
C LYS A 361 -3.40 -19.58 -12.96
N GLU A 362 -2.49 -19.89 -13.86
CA GLU A 362 -1.90 -18.85 -14.69
C GLU A 362 -3.01 -18.18 -15.52
N GLY A 363 -3.00 -16.85 -15.54
CA GLY A 363 -3.96 -16.05 -16.30
C GLY A 363 -3.41 -15.70 -17.68
N GLU A 364 -4.31 -15.34 -18.59
CA GLU A 364 -3.94 -14.81 -19.91
C GLU A 364 -3.71 -13.30 -19.81
N GLU A 365 -2.52 -12.85 -20.16
CA GLU A 365 -2.16 -11.42 -20.20
C GLU A 365 -2.07 -10.92 -21.65
N SER A 366 -2.26 -9.62 -21.86
CA SER A 366 -2.06 -9.01 -23.18
C SER A 366 -0.59 -8.99 -23.57
N CYS A 367 -0.26 -9.52 -24.76
CA CYS A 367 1.11 -9.52 -25.30
C CYS A 367 1.68 -8.13 -25.61
N MET A 368 0.84 -7.09 -25.66
CA MET A 368 1.27 -5.71 -25.92
C MET A 368 1.77 -4.99 -24.67
N CYS A 369 1.61 -5.60 -23.49
CA CYS A 369 1.90 -4.95 -22.22
C CYS A 369 3.31 -5.23 -21.71
N GLN A 370 4.09 -4.17 -21.43
CA GLN A 370 5.41 -4.26 -20.80
C GLN A 370 5.42 -3.82 -19.32
N CYS A 371 4.29 -3.98 -18.62
CA CYS A 371 4.22 -3.65 -17.18
C CYS A 371 5.26 -4.39 -16.35
N ASN A 372 5.64 -5.61 -16.75
CA ASN A 372 6.69 -6.39 -16.10
C ASN A 372 8.05 -5.67 -16.11
N ALA A 373 8.46 -5.10 -17.25
CA ALA A 373 9.71 -4.35 -17.36
C ALA A 373 9.65 -3.04 -16.55
N ILE A 374 8.49 -2.39 -16.54
CA ILE A 374 8.27 -1.14 -15.80
C ILE A 374 8.31 -1.34 -14.28
N ILE A 375 7.58 -2.33 -13.74
CA ILE A 375 7.52 -2.57 -12.28
C ILE A 375 8.79 -3.23 -11.73
N SER A 376 9.64 -3.78 -12.60
CA SER A 376 10.97 -4.28 -12.21
C SER A 376 12.08 -3.24 -12.37
N GLY A 377 11.75 -2.04 -12.83
CA GLY A 377 12.70 -0.96 -13.05
C GLY A 377 13.65 -1.18 -14.22
N ARG A 378 13.31 -2.06 -15.18
CA ARG A 378 14.07 -2.25 -16.43
C ARG A 378 13.78 -1.16 -17.46
N GLU A 379 12.53 -0.69 -17.49
CA GLU A 379 12.03 0.29 -18.45
C GLU A 379 11.20 1.37 -17.73
N LEU A 380 11.04 2.52 -18.37
CA LEU A 380 10.08 3.55 -17.98
C LEU A 380 8.80 3.44 -18.84
N PRO A 381 7.66 3.99 -18.39
CA PRO A 381 6.44 3.95 -19.19
C PRO A 381 6.57 4.47 -20.63
N PRO A 382 7.32 5.56 -20.93
CA PRO A 382 7.54 6.01 -22.30
C PRO A 382 8.29 5.01 -23.21
N ASP A 383 9.03 4.06 -22.63
CA ASP A 383 9.74 3.03 -23.39
C ASP A 383 8.79 1.94 -23.91
N CYS A 384 7.58 1.86 -23.32
CA CYS A 384 6.56 0.89 -23.73
C CYS A 384 5.84 1.32 -25.02
N PRO A 385 5.88 0.52 -26.11
CA PRO A 385 5.27 0.89 -27.39
C PRO A 385 3.75 1.11 -27.32
N ALA A 386 3.09 0.51 -26.34
CA ALA A 386 1.65 0.67 -26.14
C ALA A 386 1.29 1.94 -25.35
N PHE A 387 2.23 2.49 -24.57
CA PHE A 387 1.98 3.61 -23.65
C PHE A 387 1.60 4.88 -24.42
N GLY A 388 0.51 5.52 -24.00
CA GLY A 388 0.05 6.77 -24.61
C GLY A 388 -0.64 6.62 -25.97
N MET A 389 -0.42 5.49 -26.64
CA MET A 389 -1.00 5.16 -27.93
C MET A 389 -2.30 4.37 -27.75
N VAL A 390 -2.20 3.05 -27.64
CA VAL A 390 -3.36 2.16 -27.46
C VAL A 390 -3.68 1.92 -25.98
N CYS A 391 -2.69 2.04 -25.09
CA CYS A 391 -2.85 1.96 -23.66
C CYS A 391 -2.99 3.38 -23.08
N THR A 392 -4.21 3.75 -22.70
CA THR A 392 -4.55 5.05 -22.11
C THR A 392 -5.41 4.82 -20.85
N PRO A 393 -5.64 5.83 -19.99
CA PRO A 393 -6.58 5.68 -18.88
C PRO A 393 -8.01 5.32 -19.31
N GLN A 394 -8.41 5.70 -20.53
CA GLN A 394 -9.72 5.38 -21.10
C GLN A 394 -9.75 3.95 -21.69
N THR A 395 -8.63 3.50 -22.25
CA THR A 395 -8.46 2.17 -22.84
C THR A 395 -7.23 1.47 -22.25
N PRO A 396 -7.24 1.12 -20.95
CA PRO A 396 -6.05 0.58 -20.31
C PRO A 396 -5.83 -0.87 -20.73
N ILE A 397 -4.60 -1.20 -21.14
CA ILE A 397 -4.20 -2.57 -21.47
C ILE A 397 -3.67 -3.30 -20.23
N GLY A 398 -2.80 -2.64 -19.47
CA GLY A 398 -2.13 -3.20 -18.31
C GLY A 398 -2.56 -2.56 -16.99
N PRO A 399 -2.37 -3.25 -15.85
CA PRO A 399 -2.84 -2.76 -14.57
C PRO A 399 -2.12 -1.48 -14.10
N CYS A 400 -0.89 -1.22 -14.57
CA CYS A 400 -0.18 0.03 -14.25
C CYS A 400 -0.83 1.28 -14.86
N MET A 401 -1.73 1.15 -15.84
CA MET A 401 -2.52 2.26 -16.39
C MET A 401 -3.90 2.40 -15.70
N ILE A 402 -4.31 1.36 -14.97
CA ILE A 402 -5.63 1.26 -14.32
C ILE A 402 -5.60 1.81 -12.90
N SER A 403 -4.59 1.41 -12.13
CA SER A 403 -4.45 1.84 -10.74
C SER A 403 -4.06 3.31 -10.66
N ASP A 404 -4.65 4.04 -9.72
CA ASP A 404 -4.26 5.42 -9.38
C ASP A 404 -2.85 5.51 -8.77
N GLU A 405 -2.33 4.38 -8.27
CA GLU A 405 -0.94 4.21 -7.83
C GLU A 405 -0.04 3.60 -8.92
N GLY A 406 -0.64 3.26 -10.06
CA GLY A 406 0.06 2.71 -11.21
C GLY A 406 1.03 3.74 -11.81
N LEU A 407 2.24 3.28 -12.12
CA LEU A 407 3.28 4.16 -12.66
C LEU A 407 2.88 4.71 -14.04
N CYS A 408 2.35 3.87 -14.93
CA CYS A 408 1.92 4.32 -16.26
C CYS A 408 0.79 5.34 -16.16
N HIS A 409 -0.19 5.12 -15.28
CA HIS A 409 -1.26 6.08 -15.05
C HIS A 409 -0.70 7.44 -14.60
N SER A 410 0.23 7.43 -13.64
CA SER A 410 0.88 8.64 -13.13
C SER A 410 1.71 9.34 -14.20
N TYR A 411 2.47 8.60 -15.02
CA TYR A 411 3.22 9.15 -16.15
C TYR A 411 2.30 9.77 -17.19
N PHE A 412 1.19 9.13 -17.53
CA PHE A 412 0.23 9.67 -18.50
C PHE A 412 -0.42 10.94 -17.95
N LYS A 413 -0.78 10.96 -16.66
CA LYS A 413 -1.47 12.09 -16.03
C LYS A 413 -0.57 13.31 -15.83
N TYR A 414 0.69 13.09 -15.46
CA TYR A 414 1.59 14.18 -15.04
C TYR A 414 2.76 14.42 -16.02
N GLY A 415 3.13 13.45 -16.84
CA GLY A 415 4.26 13.53 -17.77
C GLY A 415 3.97 14.25 -19.10
N ILE A 416 2.73 14.68 -19.36
CA ILE A 416 2.34 15.38 -20.61
C ILE A 416 3.00 16.77 -20.76
N GLN A 417 3.60 17.34 -19.71
CA GLN A 417 4.31 18.63 -19.85
C GLN A 417 5.67 18.52 -20.57
N THR A 418 6.22 17.31 -20.71
CA THR A 418 7.57 17.09 -21.27
C THR A 418 7.60 16.71 -22.75
N PHE A 419 6.49 16.26 -23.34
CA PHE A 419 6.45 15.80 -24.74
C PHE A 419 6.23 16.92 -25.78
N SER A 420 6.12 18.18 -25.34
CA SER A 420 5.90 19.34 -26.21
C SER A 420 7.19 20.12 -26.55
N ARG A 421 8.36 19.53 -26.28
CA ARG A 421 9.66 20.11 -26.63
C ARG A 421 10.52 19.09 -27.39
N ASP A 422 10.09 18.75 -28.59
CA ASP A 422 10.96 18.33 -29.68
C ASP A 422 10.46 18.98 -30.99
#